data_AF-A0A2N6NYJ1-F1
#
_entry.id   AF-A0A2N6NYJ1-F1
#
_cell.length_a   1.000
_cell.length_b   1.000
_cell.length_c   1.000
_cell.angle_alpha   90.00
_cell.angle_beta   90.00
_cell.angle_gamma   90.00
#
_symmetry.space_group_name_H-M   'P 1'
#
loop_
_entity.id
_entity.type
_entity.pdbx_description
1 polymer ?
#
loop_
_entity_poly.entity_id
_entity_poly.type
_entity_poly.pdbx_seq_one_letter_code
_entity_poly.pdbx_strand_id
1 'polypeptide(L)'
;MATRDLLDGPITLSGATARSSNILHSLRYPSLKSAFYSRIESHRALLTEVIAHHLGVAPSAVDISSQKWWRHGSFNLCLPGSVLQPVPAGVPK
;
A
#
# COMPACT_ATOMS: atom_id res chain seq x y z
N MET A 1 7.06 31.39 1.81
CA MET A 1 8.19 30.51 2.20
C MET A 1 8.04 29.19 1.46
N ALA A 2 9.11 28.66 0.87
CA ALA A 2 9.07 27.34 0.23
C ALA A 2 9.02 26.23 1.30
N THR A 3 8.26 25.18 1.01
CA THR A 3 8.14 23.99 1.87
C THR A 3 8.55 22.72 1.12
N ARG A 4 8.81 21.65 1.86
CA ARG A 4 9.02 20.30 1.34
C ARG A 4 8.18 19.30 2.12
N ASP A 5 7.71 18.26 1.45
CA ASP A 5 6.80 17.28 2.06
C ASP A 5 7.56 16.25 2.91
N LEU A 6 7.09 16.04 4.14
CA LEU A 6 7.39 14.88 4.97
C LEU A 6 6.11 14.04 5.13
N LEU A 7 6.24 12.86 5.73
CA LEU A 7 5.08 12.02 6.06
C LEU A 7 4.07 12.74 6.98
N ASP A 8 4.59 13.46 7.98
CA ASP A 8 3.77 14.12 9.01
C ASP A 8 3.40 15.56 8.62
N GLY A 9 3.58 15.92 7.35
CA GLY A 9 3.24 17.23 6.81
C GLY A 9 4.44 18.05 6.31
N PRO A 10 4.18 19.18 5.66
CA PRO A 10 5.21 20.01 5.05
C PRO A 10 6.13 20.69 6.08
N ILE A 11 7.40 20.86 5.72
CA ILE A 11 8.42 21.52 6.56
C ILE A 11 9.10 22.68 5.83
N THR A 12 9.43 23.75 6.57
CA THR A 12 10.26 24.87 6.10
C THR A 12 11.74 24.63 6.45
N LEU A 13 12.66 25.39 5.84
CA LEU A 13 14.08 25.33 6.20
C LEU A 13 14.31 25.65 7.68
N SER A 14 13.70 26.71 8.22
CA SER A 14 13.82 27.07 9.64
C SER A 14 13.28 25.98 10.56
N GLY A 15 12.16 25.34 10.21
CA GLY A 15 11.62 24.21 10.94
C GLY A 15 12.52 22.98 10.90
N ALA A 16 13.23 22.76 9.79
CA ALA A 16 14.19 21.67 9.66
C ALA A 16 15.44 21.91 10.52
N THR A 17 16.00 23.12 10.52
CA THR A 17 17.18 23.49 11.32
C THR A 17 16.92 23.39 12.83
N ALA A 18 15.66 23.55 13.26
CA ALA A 18 15.27 23.44 14.67
C ALA A 18 15.08 21.98 15.16
N ARG A 19 15.14 20.98 14.27
CA ARG A 19 14.96 19.56 14.63
C ARG A 19 16.31 18.86 14.77
N SER A 20 16.43 17.97 15.76
CA SER A 20 17.61 17.10 15.93
C SER A 20 17.59 15.85 15.05
N SER A 21 16.43 15.53 14.46
CA SER A 21 16.27 14.38 13.57
C SER A 21 16.80 14.65 12.16
N ASN A 22 17.21 13.60 11.45
CA ASN A 22 17.76 13.72 10.11
C ASN A 22 16.66 14.02 9.07
N ILE A 23 16.35 15.31 8.88
CA ILE A 23 15.30 15.75 7.96
C ILE A 23 15.60 15.38 6.50
N LEU A 24 16.88 15.37 6.09
CA LEU A 24 17.26 14.96 4.74
C LEU A 24 16.90 13.50 4.47
N HIS A 25 17.03 12.62 5.48
CA HIS A 25 16.56 11.25 5.38
C HIS A 25 15.03 11.18 5.28
N SER A 26 14.31 11.91 6.13
CA SER A 26 12.85 11.94 6.13
C SER A 26 12.26 12.47 4.81
N LEU A 27 12.93 13.43 4.17
CA LEU A 27 12.55 13.97 2.86
C LEU A 27 12.57 12.96 1.72
N ARG A 28 13.32 11.86 1.86
CA ARG A 28 13.32 10.77 0.88
C ARG A 28 12.11 9.86 1.02
N TYR A 29 11.45 9.87 2.18
CA TYR A 29 10.43 8.89 2.48
C TYR A 29 9.22 8.96 1.54
N PRO A 30 8.68 10.14 1.15
CA PRO A 30 7.56 10.19 0.21
C PRO A 30 7.84 9.49 -1.13
N SER A 31 9.03 9.69 -1.72
CA SER A 31 9.41 9.04 -2.97
C SER A 31 9.69 7.54 -2.80
N LEU A 32 10.36 7.16 -1.71
CA LEU A 32 10.59 5.75 -1.37
C LEU A 32 9.29 4.98 -1.12
N LYS A 33 8.33 5.59 -0.41
CA LYS A 33 7.00 5.03 -0.20
C LYS A 33 6.28 4.83 -1.53
N SER A 34 6.27 5.84 -2.40
CA SER A 34 5.66 5.73 -3.73
C SER A 34 6.30 4.61 -4.56
N ALA A 35 7.62 4.54 -4.60
CA ALA A 35 8.34 3.47 -5.30
C ALA A 35 8.02 2.07 -4.74
N PHE A 36 7.93 1.95 -3.41
CA PHE A 36 7.55 0.70 -2.76
C PHE A 36 6.12 0.28 -3.11
N TYR A 37 5.16 1.20 -3.05
CA TYR A 37 3.76 0.93 -3.42
C TYR A 37 3.64 0.48 -4.88
N SER A 38 4.33 1.16 -5.79
CA SER A 38 4.39 0.78 -7.21
C SER A 38 4.99 -0.62 -7.42
N ARG A 39 6.03 -0.98 -6.67
CA ARG A 39 6.61 -2.32 -6.71
C ARG A 39 5.61 -3.38 -6.22
N ILE A 40 4.90 -3.12 -5.13
CA ILE A 40 3.93 -4.10 -4.60
C ILE A 40 2.77 -4.28 -5.60
N GLU A 41 2.30 -3.18 -6.19
CA GLU A 41 1.26 -3.21 -7.22
C GLU A 41 1.68 -4.00 -8.46
N SER A 42 2.94 -3.84 -8.92
CA SER A 42 3.44 -4.59 -10.07
C SER A 42 3.48 -6.11 -9.83
N HIS A 43 3.40 -6.54 -8.57
CA HIS A 43 3.35 -7.95 -8.16
C HIS A 43 1.94 -8.39 -7.73
N ARG A 44 0.90 -7.60 -8.01
CA ARG A 44 -0.50 -7.92 -7.63
C ARG A 44 -0.91 -9.33 -8.05
N ALA A 45 -0.60 -9.73 -9.28
CA ALA A 45 -0.94 -11.08 -9.77
C ALA A 45 -0.28 -12.18 -8.91
N LEU A 46 1.02 -12.04 -8.60
CA LEU A 46 1.72 -12.98 -7.73
C LEU A 46 1.12 -13.02 -6.32
N LEU A 47 0.78 -11.86 -5.76
CA LEU A 47 0.14 -11.78 -4.44
C LEU A 47 -1.22 -12.48 -4.45
N THR A 48 -2.03 -12.28 -5.49
CA THR A 48 -3.31 -12.96 -5.71
C THR A 48 -3.11 -14.48 -5.74
N GLU A 49 -2.16 -14.98 -6.54
CA GLU A 49 -1.86 -16.43 -6.63
C GLU A 49 -1.45 -17.01 -5.27
N VAL A 50 -0.56 -16.34 -4.53
CA VAL A 50 -0.10 -16.79 -3.22
C VAL A 50 -1.24 -16.82 -2.20
N ILE A 51 -2.07 -15.78 -2.16
CA ILE A 51 -3.24 -15.72 -1.27
C ILE A 51 -4.23 -16.83 -1.63
N ALA A 52 -4.53 -17.00 -2.92
CA ALA A 52 -5.45 -18.02 -3.41
C ALA A 52 -4.98 -19.43 -3.05
N HIS A 53 -3.69 -19.71 -3.24
CA HIS A 53 -3.06 -20.97 -2.84
C HIS A 53 -3.21 -21.25 -1.34
N HIS A 54 -2.88 -20.27 -0.48
CA HIS A 54 -2.96 -20.44 0.97
C HIS A 54 -4.40 -20.55 1.50
N LEU A 55 -5.37 -19.97 0.80
CA LEU A 55 -6.79 -20.04 1.15
C LEU A 55 -7.55 -21.19 0.46
N GLY A 56 -6.90 -21.94 -0.43
CA GLY A 56 -7.51 -23.06 -1.16
C GLY A 56 -8.61 -22.62 -2.14
N VAL A 57 -8.50 -21.43 -2.72
CA VAL A 57 -9.49 -20.87 -3.66
C VAL A 57 -8.87 -20.60 -5.03
N ALA A 58 -9.71 -20.36 -6.04
CA ALA A 58 -9.23 -19.91 -7.35
C ALA A 58 -8.67 -18.48 -7.26
N PRO A 59 -7.61 -18.12 -8.01
CA PRO A 59 -7.09 -16.75 -8.06
C PRO A 59 -8.14 -15.70 -8.44
N SER A 60 -9.10 -16.06 -9.30
CA SER A 60 -10.23 -15.20 -9.67
C SER A 60 -11.20 -14.88 -8.53
N ALA A 61 -11.15 -15.64 -7.43
CA ALA A 61 -11.95 -15.40 -6.24
C ALA A 61 -11.25 -14.47 -5.24
N VAL A 62 -10.00 -14.06 -5.48
CA VAL A 62 -9.26 -13.17 -4.59
C VAL A 62 -9.30 -11.74 -5.14
N ASP A 63 -9.90 -10.83 -4.38
CA ASP A 63 -9.92 -9.40 -4.69
C ASP A 63 -9.04 -8.63 -3.70
N ILE A 64 -7.88 -8.15 -4.15
CA ILE A 64 -7.02 -7.26 -3.38
C ILE A 64 -7.47 -5.82 -3.63
N SER A 65 -7.79 -5.08 -2.58
CA SER A 65 -8.25 -3.69 -2.70
C SER A 65 -7.24 -2.81 -3.42
N SER A 66 -7.75 -1.75 -4.06
CA SER A 66 -6.92 -0.74 -4.71
C SER A 66 -6.02 -0.01 -3.70
N GLN A 67 -4.93 0.59 -4.18
CA GLN A 67 -3.95 1.28 -3.33
C GLN A 67 -4.55 2.37 -2.42
N LYS A 68 -5.68 2.96 -2.82
CA LYS A 68 -6.42 3.94 -2.01
C LYS A 68 -6.76 3.41 -0.61
N TRP A 69 -6.98 2.10 -0.48
CA TRP A 69 -7.37 1.46 0.76
C TRP A 69 -6.20 0.90 1.57
N TRP A 70 -5.01 0.82 0.96
CA TRP A 70 -3.83 0.27 1.61
C TRP A 70 -3.47 1.08 2.85
N ARG A 71 -3.07 0.37 3.90
CA ARG A 71 -2.67 0.96 5.17
C ARG A 71 -1.21 0.67 5.42
N HIS A 72 -0.46 1.64 5.91
CA HIS A 72 0.93 1.41 6.29
C HIS A 72 1.16 1.83 7.74
N GLY A 73 2.03 1.10 8.41
CA GLY A 73 2.70 1.57 9.62
C GLY A 73 4.07 2.13 9.29
N SER A 74 4.93 2.24 10.30
CA SER A 74 6.33 2.62 10.12
C SER A 74 7.15 1.57 9.35
N PHE A 75 6.78 0.29 9.48
CA PHE A 75 7.54 -0.84 8.92
C PHE A 75 6.73 -1.80 8.05
N ASN A 76 5.39 -1.71 8.10
CA ASN A 76 4.49 -2.68 7.50
C ASN A 76 3.57 -2.03 6.47
N LEU A 77 3.23 -2.78 5.43
CA LEU A 77 2.16 -2.47 4.48
C LEU A 77 1.09 -3.54 4.58
N CYS A 78 -0.15 -3.14 4.82
CA CYS A 78 -1.32 -3.99 4.82
C CYS A 78 -2.11 -3.73 3.53
N LEU A 79 -2.44 -4.82 2.84
CA LEU A 79 -3.23 -4.84 1.62
C LEU A 79 -4.58 -5.47 1.95
N PRO A 80 -5.64 -4.66 2.18
CA PRO A 80 -6.97 -5.20 2.41
C PRO A 80 -7.43 -6.00 1.19
N GLY A 81 -8.18 -7.07 1.41
CA GLY A 81 -8.75 -7.86 0.33
C GLY A 81 -9.91 -8.71 0.82
N SER A 82 -10.62 -9.32 -0.11
CA SER A 82 -11.73 -10.24 0.17
C SER A 82 -11.66 -11.47 -0.72
N VAL A 83 -12.27 -12.56 -0.25
CA VAL A 83 -12.53 -13.75 -1.06
C VAL A 83 -13.98 -13.66 -1.52
N LEU A 84 -14.18 -13.58 -2.83
CA LEU A 84 -15.49 -13.60 -3.45
C LEU A 84 -16.11 -15.00 -3.25
N GLN A 85 -17.35 -15.04 -2.76
CA GLN A 85 -18.06 -16.31 -2.67
C GLN A 85 -18.31 -16.86 -4.09
N PRO A 86 -18.28 -18.18 -4.31
CA PRO A 86 -18.71 -18.76 -5.56
C PRO A 86 -20.16 -18.35 -5.82
N VAL A 87 -20.44 -17.76 -6.98
CA VAL A 87 -21.83 -17.59 -7.44
C VAL A 87 -22.41 -18.99 -7.60
N PRO A 88 -23.50 -19.37 -6.91
CA PRO A 88 -24.10 -20.68 -7.08
C PRO A 88 -24.46 -20.89 -8.55
N ALA A 89 -23.92 -21.95 -9.15
CA ALA A 89 -24.28 -22.32 -10.51
C ALA A 89 -25.75 -22.78 -10.53
N GLY A 90 -26.64 -21.89 -10.97
CA GLY A 90 -28.02 -22.22 -11.33
C GLY A 90 -29.08 -21.82 -10.31
N VAL A 91 -29.76 -20.71 -10.59
CA VAL A 91 -31.22 -20.68 -10.47
C VAL A 91 -31.74 -20.36 -11.87
N PRO A 92 -32.15 -21.37 -12.66
CA PRO A 92 -32.92 -21.09 -13.87
C PRO A 92 -34.24 -20.43 -13.46
N LYS A 93 -34.64 -19.40 -14.22
CA LYS A 93 -35.99 -18.84 -14.16
C LYS A 93 -37.01 -19.86 -14.68
#